data_AF-A0A5P3VS18-F1
#
_entry.id   AF-A0A5P3VS18-F1
#
_cell.length_a   1.000
_cell.length_b   1.000
_cell.length_c   1.000
_cell.angle_alpha   90.00
_cell.angle_beta   90.00
_cell.angle_gamma   90.00
#
_symmetry.space_group_name_H-M   'P 1'
#
loop_
_entity.id
_entity.type
_entity.pdbx_description
1 polymer ?
#
loop_
_entity_poly.entity_id
_entity_poly.type
_entity_poly.pdbx_seq_one_letter_code
_entity_poly.pdbx_strand_id
1 'polypeptide(L)'
;MQDPYAASPLEYQPVRVSGDWLPDDFAVDAYWNGVRWNGFLVPLFTLASALQLCESMPTLEFVASDSSFLLRDEYGATFMHGRPHIIGMELLLLYAIGDGWCWHLVESDSAKA
;
A
#
# COMPACT_ATOMS: atom_id res chain seq x y z
N MET A 1 -35.08 8.14 12.34
CA MET A 1 -34.53 6.99 11.61
C MET A 1 -33.04 7.26 11.42
N GLN A 2 -32.18 6.59 12.18
CA GLN A 2 -30.74 6.55 11.89
C GLN A 2 -30.52 5.41 10.91
N ASP A 3 -29.79 5.69 9.83
CA ASP A 3 -29.39 4.70 8.86
C ASP A 3 -28.32 3.78 9.51
N PRO A 4 -28.58 2.49 9.70
CA PRO A 4 -27.61 1.57 10.30
C PRO A 4 -26.42 1.28 9.36
N TYR A 5 -26.43 1.81 8.14
CA TYR A 5 -25.35 1.69 7.14
C TYR A 5 -24.63 3.01 6.86
N ALA A 6 -24.72 4.00 7.75
CA ALA A 6 -23.73 5.08 7.79
C ALA A 6 -22.39 4.51 8.24
N ALA A 7 -21.79 3.63 7.41
CA ALA A 7 -20.41 3.24 7.55
C ALA A 7 -19.61 4.53 7.56
N SER A 8 -18.94 4.81 8.68
CA SER A 8 -17.90 5.83 8.71
C SER A 8 -17.04 5.62 7.46
N PRO A 9 -16.75 6.67 6.66
CA PRO A 9 -15.86 6.52 5.52
C PRO A 9 -14.61 5.79 6.03
N LEU A 10 -14.31 4.63 5.44
CA LEU A 10 -13.27 3.75 5.94
C LEU A 10 -11.98 4.57 6.07
N GLU A 11 -11.60 4.88 7.31
CA GLU A 11 -10.44 5.72 7.58
C GLU A 11 -9.19 4.89 7.35
N TYR A 12 -8.31 5.38 6.48
CA TYR A 12 -7.00 4.78 6.30
C TYR A 12 -6.19 4.92 7.59
N GLN A 13 -5.69 3.79 8.08
CA GLN A 13 -4.81 3.72 9.24
C GLN A 13 -3.40 3.34 8.79
N PRO A 14 -2.35 3.85 9.47
CA PRO A 14 -0.99 3.43 9.21
C PRO A 14 -0.81 1.95 9.60
N VAL A 15 -0.15 1.19 8.73
CA VAL A 15 0.15 -0.22 8.92
C VAL A 15 1.55 -0.53 8.40
N ARG A 16 2.14 -1.65 8.84
CA ARG A 16 3.30 -2.26 8.17
C ARG A 16 2.84 -3.51 7.44
N VAL A 17 3.29 -3.64 6.20
CA VAL A 17 2.95 -4.78 5.35
C VAL A 17 4.19 -5.43 4.77
N SER A 18 4.07 -6.71 4.48
CA SER A 18 5.03 -7.49 3.69
C SER A 18 4.28 -8.43 2.75
N GLY A 19 5.01 -9.13 1.91
CA GLY A 19 4.49 -10.09 0.94
C GLY A 19 5.51 -11.18 0.65
N ASP A 20 5.04 -12.36 0.27
CA ASP A 20 5.85 -13.58 0.15
C ASP A 20 7.02 -13.49 -0.85
N TRP A 21 7.03 -12.49 -1.72
CA TRP A 21 8.09 -12.23 -2.70
C TRP A 21 9.16 -11.24 -2.20
N LEU A 22 8.98 -10.66 -1.02
CA LEU A 22 9.94 -9.76 -0.37
C LEU A 22 10.82 -10.57 0.60
N PRO A 23 12.00 -10.05 0.99
CA PRO A 23 12.81 -10.66 2.03
C PRO A 23 12.02 -10.81 3.35
N ASP A 24 12.27 -11.89 4.10
CA ASP A 24 11.56 -12.21 5.35
C ASP A 24 11.64 -11.09 6.41
N ASP A 25 12.73 -10.31 6.41
CA ASP A 25 12.98 -9.19 7.32
C ASP A 25 12.55 -7.84 6.75
N PHE A 26 11.94 -7.82 5.56
CA PHE A 26 11.48 -6.61 4.91
C PHE A 26 10.01 -6.34 5.21
N ALA A 27 9.73 -5.14 5.72
CA ALA A 27 8.38 -4.65 5.93
C ALA A 27 8.33 -3.15 5.62
N VAL A 28 7.30 -2.72 4.90
CA VAL A 28 7.15 -1.35 4.42
C VAL A 28 5.92 -0.67 5.04
N ASP A 29 6.06 0.62 5.35
CA ASP A 29 4.96 1.42 5.89
C ASP A 29 3.93 1.72 4.80
N ALA A 30 2.66 1.51 5.12
CA ALA A 30 1.53 1.74 4.22
C ALA A 30 0.32 2.29 4.98
N TYR A 31 -0.72 2.62 4.22
CA TYR A 31 -2.03 2.98 4.71
C TYR A 31 -3.05 1.93 4.28
N TRP A 32 -3.94 1.55 5.18
CA TRP A 32 -4.98 0.57 4.91
C TRP A 32 -6.29 0.95 5.60
N ASN A 33 -7.39 0.82 4.89
CA ASN A 33 -8.72 1.22 5.34
C ASN A 33 -9.62 0.03 5.69
N GLY A 34 -9.06 -1.18 5.85
CA GLY A 34 -9.85 -2.38 6.11
C GLY A 34 -10.30 -3.15 4.85
N VAL A 35 -10.18 -2.57 3.65
CA VAL A 35 -10.59 -3.24 2.40
C VAL A 35 -9.63 -4.37 2.05
N ARG A 36 -10.19 -5.51 1.67
CA ARG A 36 -9.44 -6.66 1.15
C ARG A 36 -9.89 -7.00 -0.26
N TRP A 37 -8.97 -7.49 -1.07
CA TRP A 37 -9.26 -8.07 -2.38
C TRP A 37 -8.86 -9.55 -2.36
N ASN A 38 -9.80 -10.45 -2.63
CA ASN A 38 -9.61 -11.91 -2.53
C ASN A 38 -8.97 -12.39 -1.21
N GLY A 39 -9.24 -11.68 -0.11
CA GLY A 39 -8.71 -11.99 1.22
C GLY A 39 -7.39 -11.31 1.57
N PHE A 40 -6.70 -10.71 0.59
CA PHE A 40 -5.43 -10.00 0.79
C PHE A 40 -5.61 -8.52 1.04
N LEU A 41 -4.63 -7.90 1.69
CA LEU A 41 -4.66 -6.46 1.93
C LEU A 41 -4.50 -5.70 0.62
N VAL A 42 -5.13 -4.52 0.55
CA VAL A 42 -4.89 -3.53 -0.50
C VAL A 42 -4.21 -2.32 0.16
N PRO A 43 -2.89 -2.39 0.41
CA PRO A 43 -2.16 -1.29 1.01
C PRO A 43 -1.93 -0.15 0.03
N LEU A 44 -1.94 1.08 0.53
CA LEU A 44 -1.57 2.28 -0.21
C LEU A 44 -0.27 2.86 0.36
N PHE A 45 0.71 3.09 -0.51
CA PHE A 45 2.05 3.52 -0.11
C PHE A 45 2.25 5.01 -0.32
N THR A 46 3.04 5.65 0.53
CA THR A 46 3.59 6.99 0.23
C THR A 46 4.68 6.88 -0.83
N LEU A 47 5.10 8.01 -1.42
CA LEU A 47 6.28 8.01 -2.32
C LEU A 47 7.53 7.44 -1.63
N ALA A 48 7.78 7.83 -0.37
CA ALA A 48 8.95 7.36 0.37
C ALA A 48 8.92 5.84 0.61
N SER A 49 7.77 5.31 1.03
CA SER A 49 7.56 3.86 1.20
C SER A 49 7.69 3.10 -0.12
N ALA A 50 7.12 3.65 -1.20
CA ALA A 50 7.14 3.03 -2.50
C ALA A 50 8.56 3.01 -3.12
N LEU A 51 9.39 4.02 -2.83
CA LEU A 51 10.81 4.00 -3.21
C LEU A 51 11.59 2.90 -2.49
N GLN A 52 11.27 2.58 -1.23
CA GLN A 52 11.86 1.43 -0.53
C GLN A 52 11.51 0.10 -1.22
N LEU A 53 10.29 -0.01 -1.76
CA LEU A 53 9.91 -1.19 -2.55
C LEU A 53 10.77 -1.34 -3.80
N CYS A 54 11.11 -0.25 -4.49
CA CYS A 54 12.00 -0.30 -5.66
C CYS A 54 13.39 -0.87 -5.32
N GLU A 55 13.88 -0.68 -4.09
CA GLU A 55 15.17 -1.24 -3.66
C GLU A 55 15.13 -2.77 -3.56
N SER A 56 13.96 -3.33 -3.21
CA SER A 56 13.76 -4.77 -3.07
C SER A 56 13.16 -5.44 -4.31
N MET A 57 12.59 -4.65 -5.22
CA MET A 57 11.89 -5.11 -6.42
C MET A 57 12.50 -4.50 -7.68
N PRO A 58 13.49 -5.16 -8.31
CA PRO A 58 14.16 -4.64 -9.50
C PRO A 58 13.25 -4.39 -10.71
N THR A 59 12.05 -4.98 -10.70
CA THR A 59 11.02 -4.84 -11.73
C THR A 59 10.14 -3.60 -11.53
N LEU A 60 10.29 -2.89 -10.42
CA LEU A 60 9.52 -1.72 -10.04
C LEU A 60 10.40 -0.47 -10.10
N GLU A 61 10.00 0.52 -10.90
CA GLU A 61 10.73 1.78 -11.05
C GLU A 61 9.81 3.00 -10.87
N PHE A 62 10.35 4.08 -10.29
CA PHE A 62 9.62 5.34 -10.19
C PHE A 62 9.84 6.19 -11.45
N VAL A 63 8.74 6.61 -12.08
CA VAL A 63 8.74 7.45 -13.28
C VAL A 63 8.39 8.89 -12.89
N ALA A 64 9.43 9.69 -12.68
CA ALA A 64 9.29 11.06 -12.16
C ALA A 64 8.47 12.00 -13.05
N SER A 65 8.46 11.80 -14.37
CA SER A 65 7.73 12.67 -15.31
C SER A 65 6.21 12.63 -15.12
N ASP A 66 5.69 11.55 -14.55
CA ASP A 66 4.26 11.29 -14.39
C ASP A 66 3.87 10.99 -12.93
N SER A 67 4.84 11.06 -12.00
CA SER A 67 4.64 10.68 -10.59
C SER A 67 3.90 9.35 -10.47
N SER A 68 4.43 8.32 -11.13
CA SER A 68 3.87 6.99 -11.20
C SER A 68 4.95 5.94 -10.98
N PHE A 69 4.53 4.74 -10.61
CA PHE A 69 5.41 3.57 -10.57
C PHE A 69 5.13 2.68 -11.76
N LEU A 70 6.19 2.20 -12.39
CA LEU A 70 6.11 1.26 -13.50
C LEU A 70 6.61 -0.09 -13.02
N LEU A 71 5.72 -1.09 -13.06
CA LEU A 71 6.06 -2.48 -12.85
C LEU A 71 6.23 -3.16 -14.20
N ARG A 72 7.32 -3.91 -14.38
CA ARG A 72 7.58 -4.75 -15.55
C ARG A 72 7.73 -6.21 -15.12
N ASP A 73 6.77 -7.04 -15.49
CA ASP A 73 6.78 -8.48 -15.21
C ASP A 73 6.54 -9.30 -16.48
N GLU A 74 6.32 -10.61 -16.31
CA GLU A 74 6.04 -11.54 -17.41
C GLU A 74 4.73 -11.26 -18.16
N TYR A 75 3.81 -10.49 -17.56
CA TYR A 75 2.52 -10.11 -18.11
C TYR A 75 2.55 -8.74 -18.81
N GLY A 76 3.63 -7.97 -18.64
CA GLY A 76 3.87 -6.73 -19.36
C GLY A 76 4.24 -5.57 -18.45
N ALA A 77 3.84 -4.37 -18.85
CA ALA A 77 4.18 -3.13 -18.16
C ALA A 77 2.92 -2.46 -17.61
N THR A 78 2.87 -2.23 -16.30
CA THR A 78 1.73 -1.63 -15.60
C THR A 78 2.14 -0.35 -14.88
N PHE A 79 1.39 0.73 -15.12
CA PHE A 79 1.57 2.00 -14.42
C PHE A 79 0.63 2.11 -13.23
N MET A 80 1.17 2.51 -12.09
CA MET A 80 0.45 2.78 -10.85
C MET A 80 0.62 4.26 -10.51
N HIS A 81 -0.42 5.04 -10.82
CA HIS A 81 -0.42 6.48 -10.57
C HIS A 81 -0.78 6.79 -9.13
N GLY A 82 -0.12 7.80 -8.56
CA GLY A 82 -0.48 8.33 -7.25
C GLY A 82 -1.89 8.91 -7.29
N ARG A 83 -2.67 8.67 -6.22
CA ARG A 83 -4.00 9.24 -6.04
C ARG A 83 -4.07 10.02 -4.73
N PRO A 84 -4.68 11.21 -4.73
CA PRO A 84 -4.83 12.01 -3.51
C PRO A 84 -5.80 11.32 -2.55
N HIS A 85 -5.41 11.22 -1.29
CA HIS A 85 -6.19 10.67 -0.19
C HIS A 85 -6.10 11.59 1.03
N ILE A 86 -7.22 11.80 1.72
CA ILE A 86 -7.25 12.56 2.96
C ILE A 86 -7.07 11.57 4.12
N ILE A 87 -5.97 11.71 4.86
CA ILE A 87 -5.68 10.91 6.06
C ILE A 87 -5.66 11.84 7.26
N GLY A 88 -6.65 11.73 8.14
CA GLY A 88 -6.88 12.70 9.20
C GLY A 88 -7.16 14.10 8.62
N MET A 89 -6.21 15.03 8.77
CA MET A 89 -6.28 16.40 8.24
C MET A 89 -5.27 16.67 7.11
N GLU A 90 -4.55 15.64 6.66
CA GLU A 90 -3.48 15.76 5.66
C GLU A 90 -3.92 15.18 4.31
N LEU A 91 -3.55 15.87 3.22
CA LEU A 91 -3.72 15.37 1.86
C LEU A 91 -2.44 14.66 1.42
N LEU A 92 -2.48 13.33 1.31
CA LEU A 92 -1.36 12.51 0.88
C LEU A 92 -1.57 11.98 -0.54
N LEU A 93 -0.49 11.94 -1.34
CA LEU A 93 -0.48 11.24 -2.61
C LEU A 93 -0.04 9.79 -2.36
N LEU A 94 -0.95 8.83 -2.55
CA LEU A 94 -0.72 7.42 -2.25
C LEU A 94 -0.80 6.53 -3.49
N TYR A 95 -0.04 5.44 -3.48
CA TYR A 95 0.15 4.52 -4.62
C TYR A 95 -0.34 3.12 -4.27
N ALA A 96 -1.19 2.55 -5.11
CA ALA A 96 -1.70 1.17 -4.97
C ALA A 96 -0.76 0.18 -5.67
N ILE A 97 0.42 -0.05 -5.07
CA ILE A 97 1.44 -0.93 -5.66
C ILE A 97 1.10 -2.37 -5.32
N GLY A 98 0.94 -3.20 -6.36
CA GLY A 98 0.53 -4.58 -6.16
C GLY A 98 -0.91 -4.71 -5.67
N ASP A 99 -1.82 -3.86 -6.14
CA ASP A 99 -3.26 -4.11 -5.97
C ASP A 99 -3.61 -5.48 -6.56
N GLY A 100 -4.11 -6.37 -5.71
CA GLY A 100 -4.35 -7.77 -6.02
C GLY A 100 -3.20 -8.74 -5.73
N TRP A 101 -2.12 -8.30 -5.10
CA TRP A 101 -1.08 -9.18 -4.58
C TRP A 101 -1.38 -9.67 -3.16
N CYS A 102 -0.66 -10.72 -2.76
CA CYS A 102 -0.81 -11.35 -1.45
C CYS A 102 -0.17 -10.56 -0.31
N TRP A 103 -0.50 -9.28 -0.16
CA TRP A 103 -0.03 -8.47 0.97
C TRP A 103 -0.62 -8.95 2.29
N HIS A 104 0.21 -9.01 3.33
CA HIS A 104 -0.18 -9.31 4.69
C HIS A 104 0.33 -8.24 5.68
N LEU A 105 -0.36 -8.10 6.81
CA LEU A 105 0.13 -7.27 7.91
C LEU A 105 1.37 -7.90 8.52
N VAL A 106 2.32 -7.07 8.92
CA VAL A 106 3.37 -7.47 9.85
C VAL A 106 2.88 -7.08 11.24
N GLU A 107 2.77 -8.06 12.14
CA GLU A 107 2.47 -7.77 13.53
C GLU A 107 3.60 -6.89 14.07
N SER A 108 3.27 -5.68 14.51
CA SER A 108 4.17 -4.94 15.39
C SER A 108 4.29 -5.78 16.65
N ASP A 109 5.47 -6.34 16.87
CA ASP A 109 5.82 -7.03 18.11
C ASP A 109 5.54 -6.03 19.24
N SER A 110 4.34 -6.15 19.81
CA SER A 110 3.86 -5.28 20.85
C SER A 110 4.70 -5.67 22.04
N ALA A 111 5.77 -4.91 22.27
CA ALA A 111 6.68 -5.11 23.37
C ALA A 111 5.87 -5.52 24.61
N LYS A 112 6.06 -6.77 25.02
CA LYS A 112 5.60 -7.26 26.33
C LYS A 112 6.18 -6.31 27.39
N ALA A 113 5.27 -5.63 28.08
CA ALA A 113 5.38 -5.07 29.43
C ALA A 113 6.40 -3.94 29.67
#